data_AF-Q31RV1-F1
#
_entry.id   AF-Q31RV1-F1
#
_cell.length_a   1.000
_cell.length_b   1.000
_cell.length_c   1.000
_cell.angle_alpha   90.00
_cell.angle_beta   90.00
_cell.angle_gamma   90.00
#
_symmetry.space_group_name_H-M   'P 1'
#
loop_
_entity.id
_entity.type
_entity.pdbx_description
1 polymer ?
#
loop_
_entity_poly.entity_id
_entity_poly.type
_entity_poly.pdbx_seq_one_letter_code
_entity_poly.pdbx_strand_id
1 'polypeptide(L)'
;MSSTTAPILKAKLLEFLKFRVLAAQEEFFDPFLSQAALQTGTRSPLDAARLRQYLRTAAPTALQLSDAELTQVFEQARMLYVN
;
A
#
# COMPACT_ATOMS: atom_id res chain seq x y z
N MET A 1 20.68 -16.32 0.20
CA MET A 1 19.75 -16.96 1.15
C MET A 1 19.10 -15.86 2.00
N SER A 2 17.97 -15.29 1.56
CA SER A 2 17.23 -14.28 2.33
C SER A 2 15.73 -14.28 1.98
N SER A 3 15.05 -15.43 2.05
CA SER A 3 13.70 -15.56 1.48
C SER A 3 12.55 -15.69 2.50
N THR A 4 12.80 -15.58 3.81
CA THR A 4 11.76 -15.78 4.83
C THR A 4 11.09 -14.48 5.32
N THR A 5 11.73 -13.32 5.15
CA THR A 5 11.27 -12.07 5.78
C THR A 5 10.19 -11.33 4.97
N ALA A 6 10.22 -11.42 3.64
CA ALA A 6 9.27 -10.72 2.76
C ALA A 6 7.79 -11.08 3.03
N PRO A 7 7.37 -12.36 3.13
CA PRO A 7 5.97 -12.68 3.43
C PRO A 7 5.52 -12.16 4.81
N ILE A 8 6.41 -12.18 5.81
CA ILE A 8 6.12 -11.63 7.14
C ILE A 8 5.94 -10.11 7.08
N LEU A 9 6.79 -9.40 6.32
CA LEU A 9 6.68 -7.95 6.14
C LEU A 9 5.39 -7.57 5.42
N LYS A 10 4.98 -8.33 4.39
CA LYS A 10 3.70 -8.14 3.70
C LYS A 10 2.52 -8.33 4.65
N ALA A 11 2.53 -9.40 5.44
CA ALA A 11 1.48 -9.65 6.44
C ALA A 11 1.38 -8.52 7.48
N LYS A 12 2.52 -8.11 8.07
CA LYS A 12 2.56 -6.99 9.02
C LYS A 12 2.06 -5.68 8.40
N LEU A 13 2.40 -5.42 7.15
CA LEU A 13 1.92 -4.24 6.45
C LEU A 13 0.40 -4.31 6.20
N LEU A 14 -0.16 -5.46 5.82
CA LEU A 14 -1.61 -5.65 5.70
C LEU A 14 -2.32 -5.43 7.04
N GLU A 15 -1.81 -6.01 8.13
CA GLU A 15 -2.34 -5.81 9.48
C GLU A 15 -2.31 -4.33 9.88
N PHE A 16 -1.21 -3.63 9.57
CA PHE A 16 -1.09 -2.19 9.77
C PHE A 16 -2.12 -1.39 8.97
N LEU A 17 -2.40 -1.78 7.73
CA LEU A 17 -3.35 -1.07 6.87
C LEU A 17 -4.81 -1.32 7.26
N LYS A 18 -5.15 -2.48 7.83
CA LYS A 18 -6.53 -2.92 8.10
C LYS A 18 -7.46 -1.84 8.64
N PHE A 19 -7.19 -1.32 9.85
CA PHE A 19 -8.10 -0.34 10.48
C PHE A 19 -8.10 1.02 9.79
N ARG A 20 -7.01 1.39 9.10
CA ARG A 20 -6.91 2.64 8.36
C ARG A 20 -7.79 2.60 7.12
N VAL A 21 -7.74 1.48 6.39
CA VAL A 21 -8.56 1.26 5.21
C VAL A 21 -10.03 1.05 5.61
N LEU A 22 -10.33 0.28 6.65
CA LEU A 22 -11.71 0.11 7.13
C LEU A 22 -12.36 1.42 7.62
N ALA A 23 -11.56 2.40 8.05
CA ALA A 23 -12.06 3.69 8.51
C ALA A 23 -12.28 4.69 7.37
N ALA A 24 -11.40 4.69 6.36
CA ALA A 24 -11.39 5.67 5.27
C ALA A 24 -11.83 5.10 3.91
N GLN A 25 -12.10 3.80 3.81
CA GLN A 25 -12.53 3.09 2.60
C GLN A 25 -11.65 3.43 1.38
N GLU A 26 -12.26 3.64 0.20
CA GLU A 26 -11.55 4.02 -1.02
C GLU A 26 -10.74 5.32 -0.87
N GLU A 27 -11.24 6.28 -0.07
CA GLU A 27 -10.61 7.59 0.10
C GLU A 27 -9.23 7.49 0.76
N PHE A 28 -8.95 6.38 1.46
CA PHE A 28 -7.60 6.08 1.97
C PHE A 28 -6.54 6.06 0.86
N PHE A 29 -6.90 5.63 -0.36
CA PHE A 29 -5.95 5.42 -1.45
C PHE A 29 -5.70 6.66 -2.31
N ASP A 30 -6.54 7.68 -2.20
CA ASP A 30 -6.51 8.88 -3.03
C ASP A 30 -5.18 9.64 -3.00
N PRO A 31 -4.52 9.82 -1.83
CA PRO A 31 -3.21 10.46 -1.77
C PRO A 31 -2.13 9.71 -2.57
N PHE A 32 -2.33 8.41 -2.79
CA PHE A 32 -1.37 7.51 -3.42
C PHE A 32 -1.67 7.23 -4.90
N LEU A 33 -2.69 7.84 -5.50
CA LEU A 33 -2.96 7.67 -6.93
C LEU A 33 -1.81 8.23 -7.78
N SER A 34 -1.40 7.45 -8.77
CA SER A 34 -0.42 7.90 -9.76
C SER A 34 -1.01 8.96 -10.69
N GLN A 35 -0.16 9.77 -11.31
CA GLN A 35 -0.57 10.71 -12.37
C GLN A 35 -1.38 10.02 -13.47
N ALA A 36 -0.98 8.81 -13.89
CA ALA A 36 -1.70 8.03 -14.88
C ALA A 36 -3.13 7.71 -14.43
N ALA A 37 -3.30 7.25 -13.18
CA ALA A 37 -4.61 6.94 -12.61
C ALA A 37 -5.52 8.18 -12.54
N LEU A 38 -4.96 9.34 -12.16
CA LEU A 38 -5.68 10.61 -12.10
C LEU A 38 -6.14 11.08 -13.50
N GLN A 39 -5.33 10.88 -14.53
CA GLN A 39 -5.67 11.25 -15.91
C GLN A 39 -6.79 10.38 -16.51
N THR A 40 -6.84 9.10 -16.14
CA THR A 40 -7.84 8.16 -16.63
C THR A 40 -9.09 8.07 -15.76
N GLY A 41 -9.11 8.76 -14.63
CA GLY A 41 -10.18 8.65 -13.62
C GLY A 41 -10.26 7.25 -12.99
N THR A 42 -9.17 6.48 -13.04
CA THR A 42 -9.09 5.15 -12.42
C THR A 42 -8.53 5.26 -11.02
N ARG A 43 -8.80 4.26 -10.18
CA ARG A 43 -8.25 4.16 -8.82
C ARG A 43 -6.95 3.34 -8.74
N SER A 44 -6.26 3.16 -9.87
CA SER A 44 -5.03 2.34 -10.00
C SER A 44 -4.32 2.68 -11.33
N PRO A 45 -2.99 2.62 -11.43
CA PRO A 45 -2.03 2.16 -10.41
C PRO A 45 -1.73 3.21 -9.33
N LEU A 46 -1.29 2.72 -8.17
CA LEU A 46 -0.76 3.55 -7.07
C LEU A 46 0.70 3.96 -7.33
N ASP A 47 1.07 5.13 -6.84
CA ASP A 47 2.41 5.70 -6.93
C ASP A 47 3.30 5.20 -5.78
N ALA A 48 4.26 4.34 -6.12
CA ALA A 48 5.15 3.73 -5.13
C ALA A 48 6.01 4.75 -4.38
N ALA A 49 6.40 5.86 -5.00
CA ALA A 49 7.20 6.89 -4.33
C ALA A 49 6.40 7.57 -3.22
N ARG A 50 5.13 7.86 -3.47
CA ARG A 50 4.20 8.38 -2.44
C ARG A 50 3.95 7.37 -1.32
N LEU A 51 3.76 6.09 -1.67
CA LEU A 51 3.63 5.00 -0.68
C LEU A 51 4.87 4.95 0.23
N ARG A 52 6.08 4.94 -0.34
CA ARG A 52 7.33 4.96 0.45
C ARG A 52 7.42 6.19 1.34
N GLN A 53 7.04 7.36 0.85
CA GLN A 53 7.07 8.58 1.65
C GLN A 53 6.17 8.47 2.88
N TYR A 54 4.95 7.97 2.72
CA TYR A 54 4.05 7.71 3.84
C TYR A 54 4.60 6.66 4.82
N LEU A 55 5.16 5.56 4.30
CA LEU A 55 5.66 4.46 5.13
C LEU A 55 6.92 4.83 5.92
N ARG A 56 7.72 5.82 5.49
CA ARG A 56 8.88 6.30 6.26
C ARG A 56 8.53 6.71 7.69
N THR A 57 7.38 7.35 7.87
CA THR A 57 6.91 7.76 9.20
C THR A 57 5.97 6.73 9.82
N ALA A 58 5.11 6.12 9.01
CA ALA A 58 3.98 5.33 9.51
C ALA A 58 4.34 3.86 9.80
N ALA A 59 5.22 3.25 9.00
CA ALA A 59 5.63 1.85 9.14
C ALA A 59 7.01 1.60 8.48
N PRO A 60 8.11 2.11 9.06
CA PRO A 60 9.43 2.13 8.42
C PRO A 60 9.98 0.74 8.10
N THR A 61 9.60 -0.29 8.87
CA THR A 61 10.01 -1.67 8.61
C THR A 61 9.52 -2.19 7.26
N ALA A 62 8.40 -1.66 6.73
CA ALA A 62 7.85 -2.03 5.43
C ALA A 62 8.71 -1.55 4.25
N LEU A 63 9.60 -0.57 4.44
CA LEU A 63 10.48 -0.05 3.39
C LEU A 63 11.54 -1.05 2.89
N GLN A 64 11.67 -2.19 3.58
CA GLN A 64 12.45 -3.34 3.12
C GLN A 64 11.79 -4.07 1.93
N LEU A 65 10.48 -3.86 1.70
CA LEU A 65 9.79 -4.35 0.51
C LEU A 65 10.17 -3.50 -0.71
N SER A 66 10.21 -4.15 -1.86
CA SER A 66 10.36 -3.46 -3.14
C SER A 66 9.11 -2.64 -3.49
N ASP A 67 9.24 -1.70 -4.40
CA ASP A 67 8.13 -0.83 -4.82
C ASP A 67 6.95 -1.63 -5.39
N ALA A 68 7.25 -2.67 -6.17
CA ALA A 68 6.23 -3.59 -6.69
C ALA A 68 5.49 -4.31 -5.56
N GLU A 69 6.21 -4.76 -4.53
CA GLU A 69 5.61 -5.44 -3.38
C GLU A 69 4.77 -4.50 -2.52
N LEU A 70 5.19 -3.24 -2.35
CA LEU A 70 4.42 -2.23 -1.64
C LEU A 70 3.10 -1.95 -2.35
N THR A 71 3.15 -1.69 -3.66
CA THR A 71 1.93 -1.47 -4.46
C THR A 71 1.02 -2.70 -4.39
N GLN A 72 1.56 -3.92 -4.52
CA GLN A 72 0.77 -5.15 -4.38
C GLN A 72 0.08 -5.27 -3.02
N VAL A 73 0.77 -4.96 -1.92
CA VAL A 73 0.16 -5.03 -0.58
C VAL A 73 -0.93 -3.98 -0.41
N PHE A 74 -0.76 -2.76 -0.93
CA PHE A 74 -1.81 -1.73 -0.87
C PHE A 74 -3.02 -2.12 -1.73
N GLU A 75 -2.82 -2.65 -2.94
CA GLU A 75 -3.90 -3.16 -3.78
C GLU A 75 -4.61 -4.34 -3.11
N GLN A 76 -3.86 -5.23 -2.46
CA GLN A 76 -4.44 -6.32 -1.66
C GLN A 76 -5.25 -5.80 -0.47
N ALA A 77 -4.76 -4.78 0.24
CA ALA A 77 -5.51 -4.15 1.32
C ALA A 77 -6.81 -3.51 0.80
N ARG A 78 -6.78 -2.89 -0.38
CA ARG A 78 -7.98 -2.34 -1.02
C ARG A 78 -9.01 -3.44 -1.29
N MET A 79 -8.61 -4.53 -1.93
CA MET A 79 -9.51 -5.66 -2.21
C MET A 79 -10.09 -6.34 -0.96
N LEU A 80 -9.34 -6.35 0.14
CA LEU A 80 -9.75 -7.05 1.37
C LEU A 80 -10.59 -6.18 2.32
N TYR A 81 -10.37 -4.86 2.32
CA TYR A 81 -10.89 -3.98 3.37
C TYR A 81 -11.82 -2.88 2.86
N VAL A 82 -11.94 -2.72 1.53
CA VAL A 82 -12.97 -1.86 0.94
C VAL A 82 -14.15 -2.74 0.52
N ASN A 83 -15.35 -2.33 0.94
CA ASN A 83 -16.63 -2.96 0.58
C ASN A 83 -17.31 -2.21 -0.55
#